data_AF-A0A4Q2YYK9-F1
#
_entry.id   AF-A0A4Q2YYK9-F1
#
_cell.length_a   1.000
_cell.length_b   1.000
_cell.length_c   1.000
_cell.angle_alpha   90.00
_cell.angle_beta   90.00
_cell.angle_gamma   90.00
#
_symmetry.space_group_name_H-M   'P 1'
#
loop_
_entity.id
_entity.type
_entity.pdbx_description
1 polymer ?
#
loop_
_entity_poly.entity_id
_entity_poly.type
_entity_poly.pdbx_seq_one_letter_code
_entity_poly.pdbx_strand_id
1 'polypeptide(L)' 'IVSGGKGDAESKIAAMEAAGIAVSASPSELGTTLAEVLKERV' A
#
# COMPACT_ATOMS: atom_id res chain seq x y z
N ILE A 1 8.63 6.97 14.97
CA ILE A 1 8.02 5.95 15.85
C ILE A 1 6.64 6.46 16.25
N VAL A 2 5.59 5.65 16.06
CA VAL A 2 4.24 6.04 16.53
C VAL A 2 4.15 5.73 18.01
N SER A 3 4.04 6.76 18.85
CA SER A 3 3.94 6.63 20.29
C SER A 3 2.59 6.02 20.69
N GLY A 4 2.59 4.98 21.53
CA GLY A 4 1.36 4.40 22.09
C GLY A 4 0.70 3.27 21.30
N GLY A 5 1.39 2.64 20.34
CA GLY A 5 0.97 1.38 19.72
C GLY A 5 -0.26 1.45 18.80
N LYS A 6 -0.77 2.64 18.47
CA LYS A 6 -1.88 2.83 17.53
C LYS A 6 -1.35 3.26 16.18
N GLY A 7 -1.82 2.63 15.09
CA GLY A 7 -1.41 2.99 13.73
C GLY A 7 -0.05 2.44 13.34
N ASP A 8 0.19 1.16 13.66
CA ASP A 8 1.26 0.36 13.08
C ASP A 8 1.18 0.34 11.54
N ALA A 9 2.20 -0.24 10.89
CA ALA A 9 2.24 -0.30 9.44
C ALA A 9 1.09 -1.16 8.88
N GLU A 10 0.83 -2.32 9.48
CA GLU A 10 -0.18 -3.26 9.01
C GLU A 10 -1.60 -2.68 9.03
N SER A 11 -2.00 -2.01 10.11
CA SER A 11 -3.31 -1.37 10.20
C SER A 11 -3.50 -0.26 9.17
N LYS A 12 -2.42 0.46 8.81
CA LYS A 12 -2.46 1.48 7.75
C LYS A 12 -2.56 0.85 6.37
N ILE A 13 -1.79 -0.21 6.11
CA ILE A 13 -1.84 -0.95 4.85
C ILE A 13 -3.24 -1.51 4.64
N ALA A 14 -3.80 -2.21 5.63
CA ALA A 14 -5.15 -2.77 5.57
C ALA A 14 -6.22 -1.70 5.32
N ALA A 15 -6.11 -0.53 5.95
CA ALA A 15 -7.04 0.58 5.72
C ALA A 15 -6.93 1.15 4.29
N MET A 16 -5.71 1.22 3.74
CA MET A 16 -5.49 1.67 2.35
C MET A 16 -6.04 0.66 1.35
N GLU A 17 -5.78 -0.63 1.54
CA GLU A 17 -6.30 -1.71 0.70
C GLU A 17 -7.84 -1.77 0.73
N ALA A 18 -8.44 -1.62 1.91
CA ALA A 18 -9.89 -1.56 2.06
C ALA A 18 -10.52 -0.34 1.35
N ALA A 19 -9.75 0.75 1.18
CA ALA A 19 -10.15 1.91 0.39
C ALA A 19 -9.89 1.76 -1.13
N GLY A 20 -9.43 0.59 -1.59
CA GLY A 20 -9.10 0.32 -2.99
C GLY A 20 -7.76 0.92 -3.44
N ILE A 21 -6.88 1.27 -2.50
CA ILE A 21 -5.54 1.77 -2.80
C ILE A 21 -4.58 0.57 -2.92
N ALA A 22 -3.90 0.45 -4.06
CA ALA A 22 -2.84 -0.53 -4.23
C ALA A 22 -1.62 -0.13 -3.39
N VAL A 23 -1.11 -1.06 -2.56
CA VAL A 23 0.04 -0.85 -1.69
C VAL A 23 1.16 -1.80 -2.09
N SER A 24 2.37 -1.27 -2.27
CA SER A 24 3.56 -2.07 -2.59
C SER A 24 4.12 -2.77 -1.35
N ALA A 25 4.48 -4.05 -1.47
CA ALA A 25 5.03 -4.85 -0.37
C ALA A 25 6.45 -4.41 0.05
N SER A 26 7.22 -3.81 -0.87
CA SER A 26 8.55 -3.27 -0.61
C SER A 26 8.79 -1.96 -1.36
N PRO A 27 9.73 -1.09 -0.92
CA PRO A 27 10.07 0.12 -1.65
C PRO A 27 10.59 -0.15 -3.08
N SER A 28 11.28 -1.27 -3.29
CA SER A 28 11.80 -1.67 -4.60
C SER A 28 10.72 -2.09 -5.60
N GLU A 29 9.54 -2.50 -5.13
CA GLU A 29 8.44 -2.99 -5.97
C GLU A 29 7.44 -1.88 -6.39
N LEU A 30 7.66 -0.63 -5.96
CA LEU A 30 6.76 0.48 -6.26
C LEU A 30 6.52 0.66 -7.77
N GLY A 31 7.58 0.52 -8.57
CA GLY A 31 7.48 0.62 -10.02
C GLY A 31 6.64 -0.49 -10.65
N THR A 32 6.81 -1.73 -10.17
CA THR A 32 6.03 -2.90 -10.62
C THR A 32 4.57 -2.75 -10.26
N THR A 33 4.28 -2.39 -9.00
CA THR A 33 2.91 -2.18 -8.49
C THR A 33 2.18 -1.11 -9.30
N LEU A 34 2.84 0.02 -9.60
CA LEU A 34 2.26 1.07 -10.43
C LEU A 34 1.99 0.58 -11.86
N ALA A 35 2.93 -0.16 -12.46
CA ALA A 35 2.77 -0.67 -13.82
C ALA A 35 1.59 -1.65 -13.95
N GLU A 36 1.34 -2.48 -12.94
CA GLU A 36 0.19 -3.39 -12.88
C GLU A 36 -1.12 -2.63 -12.85
N VAL A 37 -1.27 -1.67 -11.92
CA VAL A 37 -2.47 -0.83 -11.81
C VAL A 37 -2.76 -0.06 -13.10
N LEU A 38 -1.71 0.42 -13.78
CA LEU A 38 -1.89 1.12 -15.05
C LEU A 38 -2.37 0.18 -16.15
N LYS A 39 -1.83 -1.04 -16.27
CA LYS A 39 -2.26 -2.03 -17.27
C LYS A 39 -3.72 -2.43 -17.13
N GLU A 40 -4.24 -2.50 -15.91
CA GLU A 40 -5.66 -2.84 -15.65
C GLU A 40 -6.65 -1.73 -16.07
N ARG A 41 -6.15 -0.50 -16.32
CA ARG A 41 -6.96 0.68 -16.63
C ARG A 41 -6.96 1.07 -18.11
N VAL A 42 -6.20 0.37 -18.96
CA VAL A 42 -6.12 0.59 -20.41
C VAL A 42 -6.73 -0.60 -21.15
#